data_AF-A0A924V234-F1
#
_entry.id   AF-A0A924V234-F1
#
_cell.length_a   1.000
_cell.length_b   1.000
_cell.length_c   1.000
_cell.angle_alpha   90.00
_cell.angle_beta   90.00
_cell.angle_gamma   90.00
#
_symmetry.space_group_name_H-M   'P 1'
#
loop_
_entity.id
_entity.type
_entity.pdbx_description
1 polymer ?
#
loop_
_entity_poly.entity_id
_entity_poly.type
_entity_poly.pdbx_seq_one_letter_code
_entity_poly.pdbx_strand_id
1 'polypeptide(L)'
;FQHNYYIPLLLITNIGFTAAIGWAVGDIWGVMLMAGLVRMVLGHHITFFINSLAHMFGKQPYTDENTARDNVWLALITWGEGYHNYHHIFQYDYRNGVKWWQFDPTKWLISGLSKVGLTSNLRRIPTLTILHAEVMMKFKRAETSISTAVSSYGHDMHHDVELIRHRFKQEYDALSTTLNEWKTLKEQAFLLKKAEMSQKIHDVDLGLKIDFRLIEQRLQAHAERLEIALRGIPFVKSAY
;
A
#
# COMPACT_ATOMS: atom_id res chain seq x y z
N PHE A 1 -1.85 -7.35 22.83
CA PHE A 1 -1.74 -6.29 23.87
C PHE A 1 -2.97 -5.39 23.89
N GLN A 2 -3.17 -4.49 22.93
CA GLN A 2 -4.27 -3.51 22.97
C GLN A 2 -5.65 -4.14 23.20
N HIS A 3 -6.00 -5.20 22.45
CA HIS A 3 -7.29 -5.89 22.60
C HIS A 3 -7.53 -6.41 24.05
N ASN A 4 -6.50 -6.96 24.69
CA ASN A 4 -6.60 -7.54 26.03
C ASN A 4 -6.72 -6.47 27.13
N TYR A 5 -6.25 -5.25 26.87
CA TYR A 5 -6.25 -4.13 27.82
C TYR A 5 -7.05 -2.94 27.32
N TYR A 6 -8.04 -3.18 26.44
CA TYR A 6 -8.77 -2.12 25.76
C TYR A 6 -9.46 -1.16 26.74
N ILE A 7 -10.18 -1.70 27.73
CA ILE A 7 -10.90 -0.90 28.73
C ILE A 7 -9.93 -0.07 29.59
N PRO A 8 -8.88 -0.65 30.21
CA PRO A 8 -7.87 0.14 30.92
C PRO A 8 -7.21 1.22 30.06
N LEU A 9 -6.80 0.89 28.83
CA LEU A 9 -6.16 1.84 27.92
C LEU A 9 -7.10 3.00 27.59
N LEU A 10 -8.37 2.71 27.27
CA LEU A 10 -9.37 3.72 26.96
C LEU A 10 -9.56 4.70 28.12
N LEU A 11 -9.68 4.19 29.36
CA LEU A 11 -9.85 5.02 30.56
C LEU A 11 -8.60 5.87 30.80
N ILE A 12 -7.40 5.28 30.71
CA ILE A 12 -6.14 6.00 30.92
C ILE A 12 -5.96 7.10 29.87
N THR A 13 -6.16 6.80 28.58
CA THR A 13 -5.89 7.77 27.51
C THR A 13 -6.95 8.86 27.39
N ASN A 14 -8.22 8.58 27.71
CA ASN A 14 -9.31 9.56 27.52
C ASN A 14 -9.75 10.26 28.81
N ILE A 15 -9.57 9.63 29.99
CA ILE A 15 -9.93 10.21 31.30
C ILE A 15 -8.67 10.55 32.09
N GLY A 16 -7.74 9.60 32.23
CA GLY A 16 -6.52 9.82 33.03
C GLY A 16 -5.65 10.95 32.46
N PHE A 17 -5.38 10.92 31.16
CA PHE A 17 -4.55 11.90 30.48
C PHE A 17 -5.15 13.32 30.46
N THR A 18 -6.45 13.42 30.17
CA THR A 18 -7.18 14.70 30.15
C THR A 18 -7.34 15.28 31.55
N ALA A 19 -7.60 14.45 32.57
CA ALA A 19 -7.63 14.90 33.96
C ALA A 19 -6.25 15.38 34.43
N ALA A 20 -5.16 14.71 34.03
CA ALA A 20 -3.80 15.13 34.35
C ALA A 20 -3.44 16.49 33.72
N ILE A 21 -3.81 16.70 32.44
CA ILE A 21 -3.66 18.02 31.78
C ILE A 21 -4.50 19.07 32.49
N GLY A 22 -5.76 18.75 32.78
CA GLY A 22 -6.66 19.66 33.48
C GLY A 22 -6.16 20.03 34.88
N TRP A 23 -5.53 19.10 35.58
CA TRP A 23 -4.87 19.37 36.86
C TRP A 23 -3.69 20.33 36.68
N ALA A 24 -2.85 20.10 35.67
CA ALA A 24 -1.69 20.96 35.38
C ALA A 24 -2.11 22.39 34.94
N VAL A 25 -3.26 22.53 34.28
CA VAL A 25 -3.81 23.82 33.83
C VAL A 25 -4.65 24.50 34.93
N GLY A 26 -5.04 23.76 35.98
CA GLY A 26 -5.87 24.26 37.07
C GLY A 26 -7.38 24.21 36.80
N ASP A 27 -7.80 23.61 35.68
CA ASP A 27 -9.21 23.43 35.30
C ASP A 27 -9.45 22.01 34.77
N ILE A 28 -9.65 21.07 35.71
CA ILE A 28 -9.90 19.67 35.39
C ILE A 28 -11.18 19.50 34.58
N TRP A 29 -12.27 20.16 35.00
CA TRP A 29 -13.58 19.96 34.41
C TRP A 29 -13.67 20.58 33.01
N GLY A 30 -13.12 21.77 32.79
CA GLY A 30 -13.09 22.40 31.48
C GLY A 30 -12.29 21.57 30.47
N VAL A 31 -11.12 21.05 30.86
CA VAL A 31 -10.32 20.18 29.98
C VAL A 31 -11.02 18.85 29.71
N MET A 32 -11.62 18.22 30.72
CA MET A 32 -12.39 16.99 30.56
C MET A 32 -13.57 17.16 29.60
N LEU A 33 -14.30 18.27 29.69
CA LEU A 33 -15.42 18.56 28.79
C LEU A 33 -14.93 18.86 27.36
N MET A 34 -13.95 19.74 27.20
CA MET A 34 -13.52 20.20 25.88
C MET A 34 -12.60 19.20 25.16
N ALA A 35 -11.48 18.83 25.79
CA ALA A 35 -10.48 17.94 25.21
C ALA A 35 -10.82 16.45 25.39
N GLY A 36 -11.66 16.11 26.37
CA GLY A 36 -12.22 14.78 26.53
C GLY A 36 -13.46 14.57 25.67
N LEU A 37 -14.60 15.08 26.16
CA LEU A 37 -15.92 14.76 25.60
C LEU A 37 -16.18 15.40 24.23
N VAL A 38 -16.06 16.72 24.10
CA VAL A 38 -16.36 17.44 22.84
C VAL A 38 -15.44 16.96 21.72
N ARG A 39 -14.12 16.86 21.99
CA ARG A 39 -13.17 16.26 21.04
C ARG A 39 -13.60 14.87 20.59
N MET A 40 -14.00 13.99 21.52
CA MET A 40 -14.44 12.64 21.19
C MET A 40 -15.69 12.65 20.31
N VAL A 41 -16.70 13.46 20.67
CA VAL A 41 -17.93 13.62 19.88
C VAL A 41 -17.60 14.10 18.47
N LEU A 42 -16.81 15.16 18.33
CA LEU A 42 -16.40 15.70 17.02
C LEU A 42 -15.61 14.68 16.20
N GLY A 43 -14.66 13.98 16.82
CA GLY A 43 -13.87 12.93 16.15
C GLY A 43 -14.74 11.80 15.60
N HIS A 44 -15.74 11.35 16.36
CA HIS A 44 -16.68 10.33 15.91
C HIS A 44 -17.55 10.83 14.75
N HIS A 45 -18.07 12.06 14.85
CA HIS A 45 -18.87 12.64 13.77
C HIS A 45 -18.06 12.77 12.48
N ILE A 46 -16.82 13.25 12.56
CA ILE A 46 -15.92 13.34 11.39
C ILE A 46 -15.68 11.95 10.77
N THR A 47 -15.42 10.94 11.61
CA THR A 47 -15.19 9.56 11.14
C THR A 47 -16.43 9.00 10.45
N PHE A 48 -17.61 9.14 11.05
CA PHE A 48 -18.85 8.62 10.47
C PHE A 48 -19.31 9.42 9.24
N PHE A 49 -19.01 10.72 9.19
CA PHE A 49 -19.32 11.55 8.02
C PHE A 49 -18.58 11.11 6.78
N ILE A 50 -17.41 10.49 6.88
CA ILE A 50 -16.74 9.91 5.71
C ILE A 50 -17.63 8.84 5.08
N ASN A 51 -18.14 7.91 5.90
CA ASN A 51 -18.99 6.81 5.44
C ASN A 51 -20.30 7.28 4.80
N SER A 52 -20.74 8.51 5.05
CA SER A 52 -21.95 9.10 4.45
C SER A 52 -21.64 10.13 3.37
N LEU A 53 -21.00 11.24 3.73
CA LEU A 53 -20.73 12.36 2.82
C LEU A 53 -19.82 11.96 1.67
N ALA A 54 -18.82 11.10 1.89
CA ALA A 54 -17.98 10.63 0.80
C ALA A 54 -18.72 9.68 -0.16
N HIS A 55 -19.89 9.18 0.23
CA HIS A 55 -20.78 8.40 -0.63
C HIS A 55 -21.94 9.21 -1.24
N MET A 56 -22.02 10.51 -0.94
CA MET A 56 -23.07 11.41 -1.44
C MET A 56 -22.52 12.55 -2.30
N PHE A 57 -21.39 13.15 -1.89
CA PHE A 57 -20.88 14.39 -2.48
C PHE A 57 -19.43 14.26 -2.93
N GLY A 58 -19.17 14.52 -4.21
CA GLY A 58 -17.82 14.56 -4.77
C GLY A 58 -17.76 14.07 -6.21
N LYS A 59 -16.58 13.62 -6.63
CA LYS A 59 -16.33 13.09 -7.98
C LYS A 59 -15.95 11.62 -7.92
N GLN A 60 -16.25 10.88 -9.00
CA GLN A 60 -15.82 9.48 -9.17
C GLN A 60 -14.76 9.34 -10.28
N PRO A 61 -13.52 9.81 -10.07
CA PRO A 61 -12.52 9.83 -11.12
C PRO A 61 -11.97 8.46 -11.52
N TYR A 62 -12.09 7.41 -10.71
CA TYR A 62 -11.45 6.10 -10.95
C TYR A 62 -12.42 4.94 -11.15
N THR A 63 -13.59 4.93 -10.49
CA THR A 63 -14.64 3.93 -10.70
C THR A 63 -16.00 4.50 -10.33
N ASP A 64 -17.06 4.01 -10.96
CA ASP A 64 -18.46 4.24 -10.59
C ASP A 64 -19.19 2.94 -10.19
N GLU A 65 -18.46 1.84 -9.97
CA GLU A 65 -19.00 0.55 -9.51
C GLU A 65 -19.53 0.60 -8.06
N ASN A 66 -19.12 1.60 -7.29
CA ASN A 66 -19.61 1.90 -5.96
C ASN A 66 -19.95 3.38 -5.82
N THR A 67 -20.56 3.77 -4.71
CA THR A 67 -21.00 5.17 -4.49
C THR A 67 -19.90 6.08 -3.93
N ALA A 68 -18.69 5.59 -3.67
CA ALA A 68 -17.61 6.37 -3.06
C ALA A 68 -17.13 7.48 -4.01
N ARG A 69 -16.89 8.67 -3.46
CA ARG A 69 -16.54 9.89 -4.19
C ARG A 69 -15.34 10.58 -3.55
N ASP A 70 -14.49 11.14 -4.39
CA ASP A 70 -13.39 12.03 -4.00
C ASP A 70 -13.93 13.43 -3.72
N ASN A 71 -13.57 13.97 -2.55
CA ASN A 71 -13.92 15.31 -2.11
C ASN A 71 -12.76 15.96 -1.33
N VAL A 72 -12.22 17.05 -1.86
CA VAL A 72 -11.09 17.77 -1.25
C VAL A 72 -11.43 18.40 0.10
N TRP A 73 -12.67 18.86 0.29
CA TRP A 73 -13.10 19.46 1.55
C TRP A 73 -13.23 18.40 2.64
N LEU A 74 -13.76 17.22 2.30
CA LEU A 74 -13.75 16.09 3.21
C LEU A 74 -12.31 15.70 3.55
N ALA A 75 -11.42 15.64 2.57
CA ALA A 75 -10.02 15.29 2.81
C ALA A 75 -9.33 16.26 3.77
N LEU A 76 -9.67 17.55 3.76
CA LEU A 76 -9.16 18.52 4.73
C LEU A 76 -9.65 18.24 6.15
N ILE A 77 -10.94 17.99 6.32
CA ILE A 77 -11.57 17.75 7.64
C ILE A 77 -11.14 16.39 8.21
N THR A 78 -10.87 15.42 7.34
CA THR A 78 -10.62 14.01 7.69
C THR A 78 -9.16 13.62 7.55
N TRP A 79 -8.26 14.60 7.40
CA TRP A 79 -6.81 14.37 7.31
C TRP A 79 -6.39 13.44 6.17
N GLY A 80 -7.10 13.49 5.04
CA GLY A 80 -6.75 12.82 3.79
C GLY A 80 -7.74 11.75 3.33
N GLU A 81 -8.67 11.32 4.18
CA GLU A 81 -9.59 10.21 3.89
C GLU A 81 -10.72 10.58 2.88
N GLY A 82 -10.83 11.85 2.50
CA GLY A 82 -11.84 12.32 1.55
C GLY A 82 -11.60 11.93 0.09
N TYR A 83 -10.44 11.37 -0.27
CA TYR A 83 -10.20 10.77 -1.59
C TYR A 83 -10.74 9.33 -1.64
N HIS A 84 -12.02 9.21 -1.35
CA HIS A 84 -12.68 7.95 -1.04
C HIS A 84 -12.89 7.10 -2.30
N ASN A 85 -13.11 7.70 -3.47
CA ASN A 85 -13.22 6.95 -4.71
C ASN A 85 -11.92 6.23 -5.04
N TYR A 86 -10.78 6.92 -4.86
CA TYR A 86 -9.45 6.29 -5.00
C TYR A 86 -9.25 5.17 -3.98
N HIS A 87 -9.53 5.45 -2.69
CA HIS A 87 -9.32 4.49 -1.62
C HIS A 87 -10.11 3.19 -1.84
N HIS A 88 -11.37 3.26 -2.30
CA HIS A 88 -12.19 2.07 -2.53
C HIS A 88 -11.68 1.18 -3.68
N ILE A 89 -11.23 1.78 -4.79
CA ILE A 89 -10.70 0.99 -5.93
C ILE A 89 -9.27 0.47 -5.65
N PHE A 90 -8.48 1.24 -4.90
CA PHE A 90 -7.05 1.01 -4.71
C PHE A 90 -6.66 0.90 -3.23
N GLN A 91 -7.49 0.22 -2.43
CA GLN A 91 -7.38 0.09 -0.96
C GLN A 91 -6.03 -0.44 -0.44
N TYR A 92 -5.22 -1.05 -1.30
CA TYR A 92 -3.90 -1.55 -0.93
C TYR A 92 -2.77 -0.52 -1.08
N ASP A 93 -3.02 0.65 -1.70
CA ASP A 93 -2.07 1.76 -1.69
C ASP A 93 -2.05 2.41 -0.30
N TYR A 94 -0.86 2.71 0.22
CA TYR A 94 -0.75 3.39 1.51
C TYR A 94 -1.26 4.85 1.49
N ARG A 95 -1.52 5.41 0.30
CA ARG A 95 -1.99 6.79 0.10
C ARG A 95 -3.50 6.78 -0.09
N ASN A 96 -4.17 7.74 0.54
CA ASN A 96 -5.55 8.08 0.18
C ASN A 96 -5.54 9.06 -1.01
N GLY A 97 -4.68 10.08 -0.96
CA GLY A 97 -4.47 11.04 -2.03
C GLY A 97 -3.26 10.68 -2.90
N VAL A 98 -3.49 10.06 -4.07
CA VAL A 98 -2.43 9.61 -4.98
C VAL A 98 -1.62 10.74 -5.64
N LYS A 99 -2.26 11.87 -5.94
CA LYS A 99 -1.63 13.01 -6.62
C LYS A 99 -0.77 13.78 -5.62
N TRP A 100 0.31 14.40 -6.10
CA TRP A 100 1.27 15.09 -5.21
C TRP A 100 0.62 16.28 -4.48
N TRP A 101 -0.30 16.98 -5.15
CA TRP A 101 -1.05 18.13 -4.60
C TRP A 101 -2.26 17.74 -3.74
N GLN A 102 -2.66 16.47 -3.75
CA GLN A 102 -3.79 16.01 -2.95
C GLN A 102 -3.40 16.02 -1.46
N PHE A 103 -4.20 16.73 -0.66
CA PHE A 103 -3.98 16.91 0.77
C PHE A 103 -4.19 15.59 1.50
N ASP A 104 -3.08 14.97 1.89
CA ASP A 104 -3.07 13.71 2.61
C ASP A 104 -1.88 13.73 3.58
N PRO A 105 -2.08 14.29 4.79
CA PRO A 105 -1.09 14.30 5.85
C PRO A 105 -0.60 12.90 6.22
N THR A 106 -1.48 11.89 6.17
CA THR A 106 -1.11 10.51 6.52
C THR A 106 -0.10 9.94 5.52
N LYS A 107 -0.26 10.19 4.22
CA LYS A 107 0.73 9.86 3.18
C LYS A 107 2.09 10.49 3.47
N TRP A 108 2.13 11.76 3.87
CA TRP A 108 3.40 12.45 4.14
C TRP A 108 4.06 11.93 5.41
N LEU A 109 3.27 11.70 6.46
CA LEU A 109 3.75 11.12 7.71
C LEU A 109 4.34 9.72 7.48
N ILE A 110 3.59 8.80 6.86
CA ILE A 110 4.03 7.43 6.60
C ILE A 110 5.29 7.43 5.71
N SER A 111 5.32 8.27 4.67
CA SER A 111 6.50 8.42 3.80
C SER A 111 7.72 8.95 4.56
N GLY A 112 7.53 9.92 5.45
CA GLY A 112 8.58 10.44 6.33
C GLY A 112 9.11 9.39 7.29
N LEU A 113 8.21 8.65 7.95
CA LEU A 113 8.56 7.54 8.83
C LEU A 113 9.34 6.43 8.10
N SER A 114 9.03 6.21 6.82
CA SER A 114 9.77 5.23 6.02
C SER A 114 11.20 5.65 5.75
N LYS A 115 11.44 6.96 5.54
CA LYS A 115 12.79 7.50 5.33
C LYS A 115 13.70 7.36 6.56
N VAL A 116 13.12 7.34 7.76
CA VAL A 116 13.85 7.14 9.02
C VAL A 116 13.85 5.68 9.50
N GLY A 117 13.32 4.76 8.68
CA GLY A 117 13.33 3.32 8.97
C GLY A 117 12.26 2.83 9.96
N LEU A 118 11.30 3.68 10.34
CA LEU A 118 10.19 3.31 11.24
C LEU A 118 9.07 2.55 10.52
N THR A 119 8.96 2.71 9.20
CA THR A 119 8.05 1.93 8.36
C THR A 119 8.77 1.39 7.13
N SER A 120 8.33 0.21 6.66
CA SER A 120 8.92 -0.48 5.50
C SER A 120 7.81 -1.08 4.63
N ASN A 121 8.17 -1.54 3.43
CA ASN A 121 7.24 -2.23 2.52
C ASN A 121 5.98 -1.43 2.16
N LEU A 122 6.10 -0.11 1.95
CA LEU A 122 4.98 0.73 1.52
C LEU A 122 4.46 0.28 0.16
N ARG A 123 3.21 -0.17 0.13
CA ARG A 123 2.54 -0.63 -1.09
C ARG A 123 2.04 0.56 -1.90
N ARG A 124 2.31 0.56 -3.21
CA ARG A 124 1.85 1.58 -4.16
C ARG A 124 1.26 0.93 -5.40
N ILE A 125 0.13 1.45 -5.87
CA ILE A 125 -0.38 1.11 -7.19
C ILE A 125 0.60 1.65 -8.24
N PRO A 126 0.91 0.88 -9.30
CA PRO A 126 1.62 1.43 -10.45
C PRO A 126 0.87 2.62 -11.05
N THR A 127 1.58 3.70 -11.35
CA THR A 127 1.00 4.93 -11.94
C THR A 127 0.18 4.64 -13.19
N LEU A 128 0.64 3.69 -14.00
CA LEU A 128 -0.02 3.30 -15.24
C LEU A 128 -1.40 2.66 -14.99
N THR A 129 -1.55 1.86 -13.94
CA THR A 129 -2.83 1.26 -13.54
C THR A 129 -3.82 2.33 -13.05
N ILE A 130 -3.34 3.32 -12.30
CA ILE A 130 -4.15 4.45 -11.84
C ILE A 130 -4.61 5.30 -13.02
N LEU A 131 -3.69 5.61 -13.94
CA LEU A 131 -3.97 6.36 -15.16
C LEU A 131 -5.01 5.64 -16.02
N HIS A 132 -4.87 4.32 -16.19
CA HIS A 132 -5.85 3.52 -16.92
C HIS A 132 -7.26 3.67 -16.33
N ALA A 133 -7.41 3.53 -15.01
CA ALA A 133 -8.70 3.72 -14.35
C ALA A 133 -9.26 5.14 -14.54
N GLU A 134 -8.41 6.17 -14.45
CA GLU A 134 -8.84 7.55 -14.69
C GLU A 134 -9.28 7.79 -16.15
N VAL A 135 -8.54 7.24 -17.12
CA VAL A 135 -8.88 7.34 -18.55
C VAL A 135 -10.17 6.57 -18.86
N MET A 136 -10.33 5.38 -18.29
CA MET A 136 -11.53 4.55 -18.41
C MET A 136 -12.79 5.30 -17.97
N MET A 137 -12.74 5.94 -16.80
CA MET A 137 -13.86 6.73 -16.30
C MET A 137 -14.13 7.97 -17.14
N LYS A 138 -13.09 8.64 -17.66
CA LYS A 138 -13.25 9.76 -18.60
C LYS A 138 -13.90 9.29 -19.90
N PHE A 139 -13.49 8.14 -20.42
CA PHE A 139 -14.07 7.56 -21.63
C PHE A 139 -15.55 7.27 -21.46
N LYS A 140 -15.91 6.51 -20.41
CA LYS A 140 -17.29 6.17 -20.07
C LYS A 140 -18.18 7.41 -19.94
N ARG A 141 -17.68 8.46 -19.29
CA ARG A 141 -18.41 9.74 -19.14
C ARG A 141 -18.58 10.47 -20.47
N ALA A 142 -17.53 10.55 -21.27
CA ALA A 142 -17.61 11.17 -22.60
C ALA A 142 -18.64 10.45 -23.47
N GLU A 143 -18.62 9.12 -23.45
CA GLU A 143 -19.60 8.29 -24.17
C GLU A 143 -21.04 8.57 -23.71
N THR A 144 -21.26 8.64 -22.40
CA THR A 144 -22.57 8.96 -21.82
C THR A 144 -23.01 10.35 -22.25
N SER A 145 -22.17 11.37 -22.10
CA SER A 145 -22.49 12.76 -22.49
C SER A 145 -22.79 12.90 -23.98
N ILE A 146 -22.04 12.21 -24.84
CA ILE A 146 -22.30 12.15 -26.27
C ILE A 146 -23.67 11.53 -26.54
N SER A 147 -23.97 10.36 -25.96
CA SER A 147 -25.24 9.67 -26.17
C SER A 147 -26.45 10.52 -25.73
N THR A 148 -26.32 11.24 -24.61
CA THR A 148 -27.34 12.18 -24.12
C THR A 148 -27.48 13.38 -25.06
N ALA A 149 -26.38 13.96 -25.54
CA ALA A 149 -26.40 15.10 -26.45
C ALA A 149 -27.05 14.75 -27.80
N VAL A 150 -26.67 13.61 -28.38
CA VAL A 150 -27.23 13.06 -29.62
C VAL A 150 -28.73 12.80 -29.50
N SER A 151 -29.18 12.29 -28.34
CA SER A 151 -30.62 12.08 -28.09
C SER A 151 -31.41 13.38 -27.91
N SER A 152 -30.73 14.49 -27.59
CA SER A 152 -31.36 15.78 -27.28
C SER A 152 -31.34 16.77 -28.45
N TYR A 153 -30.35 16.70 -29.34
CA TYR A 153 -30.19 17.56 -30.52
C TYR A 153 -30.20 16.70 -31.79
N GLY A 154 -31.26 16.84 -32.59
CA GLY A 154 -31.56 15.96 -33.73
C GLY A 154 -30.56 15.95 -34.90
N HIS A 155 -30.77 14.95 -35.76
CA HIS A 155 -30.13 14.48 -37.01
C HIS A 155 -28.83 15.10 -37.57
N ASP A 156 -28.60 16.41 -37.54
CA ASP A 156 -27.47 17.06 -38.22
C ASP A 156 -26.14 16.97 -37.44
N MET A 157 -26.21 16.88 -36.11
CA MET A 157 -25.03 16.70 -35.26
C MET A 157 -24.48 15.26 -35.22
N HIS A 158 -25.20 14.30 -35.81
CA HIS A 158 -24.88 12.89 -35.64
C HIS A 158 -23.56 12.48 -36.30
N HIS A 159 -23.20 13.02 -37.47
CA HIS A 159 -22.05 12.54 -38.23
C HIS A 159 -20.71 12.93 -37.59
N ASP A 160 -20.52 14.20 -37.25
CA ASP A 160 -19.27 14.70 -36.64
C ASP A 160 -19.05 14.11 -35.24
N VAL A 161 -20.13 13.94 -34.49
CA VAL A 161 -20.08 13.31 -33.15
C VAL A 161 -19.74 11.83 -33.25
N GLU A 162 -20.29 11.11 -34.23
CA GLU A 162 -19.98 9.69 -34.44
C GLU A 162 -18.52 9.50 -34.89
N LEU A 163 -17.98 10.40 -35.71
CA LEU A 163 -16.56 10.39 -36.07
C LEU A 163 -15.64 10.60 -34.86
N ILE A 164 -15.97 11.58 -33.99
CA ILE A 164 -15.22 11.82 -32.74
C ILE A 164 -15.30 10.60 -31.83
N ARG A 165 -16.51 10.02 -31.67
CA ARG A 165 -16.74 8.80 -30.89
C ARG A 165 -15.91 7.64 -31.41
N HIS A 166 -15.90 7.41 -32.73
CA HIS A 166 -15.13 6.35 -33.35
C HIS A 166 -13.62 6.53 -33.13
N ARG A 167 -13.09 7.73 -33.40
CA ARG A 167 -11.67 8.03 -33.18
C ARG A 167 -11.26 7.84 -31.73
N PHE A 168 -12.08 8.33 -30.81
CA PHE A 168 -11.79 8.22 -29.38
C PHE A 168 -11.84 6.77 -28.89
N LYS A 169 -12.79 5.96 -29.40
CA LYS A 169 -12.84 4.52 -29.15
C LYS A 169 -11.60 3.80 -29.69
N GLN A 170 -11.17 4.14 -30.89
CA GLN A 170 -9.96 3.55 -31.49
C GLN A 170 -8.70 3.85 -30.65
N GLU A 171 -8.52 5.09 -30.20
CA GLU A 171 -7.40 5.47 -29.31
C GLU A 171 -7.48 4.75 -27.95
N TYR A 172 -8.70 4.59 -27.41
CA TYR A 172 -8.93 3.85 -26.19
C TYR A 172 -8.58 2.35 -26.33
N ASP A 173 -8.99 1.71 -27.44
CA ASP A 173 -8.69 0.31 -27.70
C ASP A 173 -7.18 0.09 -27.87
N ALA A 174 -6.49 1.02 -28.55
CA ALA A 174 -5.03 1.01 -28.70
C ALA A 174 -4.31 1.15 -27.34
N LEU A 175 -4.77 2.09 -26.49
CA LEU A 175 -4.23 2.27 -25.14
C LEU A 175 -4.45 1.01 -24.29
N SER A 176 -5.66 0.45 -24.31
CA SER A 176 -6.02 -0.75 -23.55
C SER A 176 -5.17 -1.96 -23.94
N THR A 177 -4.90 -2.11 -25.24
CA THR A 177 -4.02 -3.15 -25.78
C THR A 177 -2.59 -2.98 -25.26
N THR A 178 -2.03 -1.79 -25.40
CA THR A 178 -0.68 -1.44 -24.92
C THR A 178 -0.52 -1.72 -23.42
N LEU A 179 -1.57 -1.43 -22.64
CA LEU A 179 -1.58 -1.67 -21.19
C LEU A 179 -1.59 -3.15 -20.83
N ASN A 180 -2.36 -3.95 -21.56
CA ASN A 180 -2.40 -5.39 -21.36
C ASN A 180 -1.06 -6.04 -21.73
N GLU A 181 -0.45 -5.62 -22.84
CA GLU A 181 0.90 -6.06 -23.21
C GLU A 181 1.94 -5.71 -22.13
N TRP A 182 1.90 -4.48 -21.61
CA TRP A 182 2.79 -4.07 -20.51
C TRP A 182 2.61 -4.93 -19.25
N LYS A 183 1.36 -5.26 -18.88
CA LYS A 183 1.08 -6.14 -17.74
C LYS A 183 1.68 -7.53 -17.97
N THR A 184 1.47 -8.11 -19.14
CA THR A 184 2.00 -9.43 -19.53
C THR A 184 3.52 -9.44 -19.49
N LEU A 185 4.18 -8.42 -20.07
CA LEU A 185 5.64 -8.30 -20.04
C LEU A 185 6.18 -8.18 -18.61
N LYS A 186 5.49 -7.42 -17.75
CA LYS A 186 5.88 -7.27 -16.34
C LYS A 186 5.76 -8.60 -15.57
N GLU A 187 4.72 -9.37 -15.83
CA GLU A 187 4.53 -10.70 -15.21
C GLU A 187 5.61 -11.68 -15.69
N GLN A 188 5.90 -11.71 -16.99
CA GLN A 188 6.99 -12.52 -17.54
C GLN A 188 8.35 -12.15 -16.92
N ALA A 189 8.65 -10.84 -16.83
CA ALA A 189 9.89 -10.36 -16.21
C ALA A 189 10.00 -10.79 -14.74
N PHE A 190 8.89 -10.75 -13.99
CA PHE A 190 8.84 -11.22 -12.61
C PHE A 190 9.12 -12.72 -12.50
N LEU A 191 8.50 -13.54 -13.36
CA LEU A 191 8.71 -14.99 -13.38
C LEU A 191 10.15 -15.37 -13.72
N LEU A 192 10.75 -14.72 -14.73
CA LEU A 192 12.14 -14.94 -15.10
C LEU A 192 13.10 -14.59 -13.96
N LYS A 193 12.89 -13.44 -13.30
CA LYS A 193 13.71 -13.04 -12.14
C LYS A 193 13.59 -14.01 -10.97
N LYS A 194 12.40 -14.55 -10.73
CA LYS A 194 12.16 -15.57 -9.70
C LYS A 194 12.90 -16.87 -10.04
N ALA A 195 12.87 -17.30 -11.29
CA ALA A 195 13.58 -18.49 -11.76
C ALA A 195 15.10 -18.33 -11.62
N GLU A 196 15.65 -17.20 -12.07
CA GLU A 196 17.07 -16.89 -11.94
C GLU A 196 17.54 -16.90 -10.48
N MET A 197 16.77 -16.28 -9.57
CA MET A 197 17.07 -16.27 -8.14
C MET A 197 17.06 -17.68 -7.54
N SER A 198 16.06 -18.50 -7.90
CA SER A 198 15.97 -19.88 -7.43
C SER A 198 17.15 -20.72 -7.90
N GLN A 199 17.60 -20.52 -9.14
CA GLN A 199 18.77 -21.20 -9.70
C GLN A 199 20.05 -20.79 -8.96
N LYS A 200 20.29 -19.49 -8.77
CA LYS A 200 21.46 -19.01 -8.02
C LYS A 200 21.52 -19.56 -6.59
N ILE A 201 20.38 -19.62 -5.90
CA ILE A 201 20.29 -20.22 -4.57
C ILE A 201 20.68 -21.71 -4.62
N HIS A 202 20.18 -22.44 -5.60
CA HIS A 202 20.50 -23.86 -5.77
C HIS A 202 21.99 -24.09 -6.04
N ASP A 203 22.59 -23.29 -6.92
CA ASP A 203 24.01 -23.40 -7.27
C ASP A 203 24.91 -23.11 -6.07
N VAL A 204 24.55 -22.10 -5.24
CA VAL A 204 25.27 -21.77 -4.01
C VAL A 204 25.14 -22.88 -2.95
N ASP A 205 23.95 -23.44 -2.76
CA ASP A 205 23.73 -24.55 -1.82
C ASP A 205 24.56 -25.79 -2.20
N LEU A 206 24.60 -26.12 -3.49
CA LEU A 206 25.41 -27.23 -4.00
C LEU A 206 26.91 -26.97 -3.76
N GLY A 207 27.40 -25.76 -4.07
CA GLY A 207 28.78 -25.36 -3.83
C GLY A 207 29.18 -25.50 -2.35
N LEU A 208 28.35 -24.99 -1.44
CA LEU A 208 28.60 -25.11 0.00
C LEU A 208 28.66 -26.56 0.47
N LYS A 209 27.77 -27.43 -0.01
CA LYS A 209 27.80 -28.87 0.34
C LYS A 209 29.09 -29.55 -0.09
N ILE A 210 29.62 -29.18 -1.26
CA ILE A 210 30.90 -29.70 -1.76
C ILE A 210 32.03 -29.22 -0.85
N ASP A 211 32.07 -27.92 -0.54
CA ASP A 211 33.11 -27.34 0.31
C ASP A 211 33.12 -27.93 1.72
N PHE A 212 31.94 -28.11 2.35
CA PHE A 212 31.83 -28.78 3.65
C PHE A 212 32.40 -30.21 3.60
N ARG A 213 32.07 -30.97 2.57
CA ARG A 213 32.55 -32.35 2.41
C ARG A 213 34.07 -32.40 2.22
N LEU A 214 34.64 -31.45 1.47
CA LEU A 214 36.09 -31.32 1.30
C LEU A 214 36.80 -30.92 2.61
N ILE A 215 36.17 -30.09 3.44
CA ILE A 215 36.71 -29.74 4.76
C ILE A 215 36.65 -30.95 5.68
N GLU A 216 35.54 -31.68 5.71
CA GLU A 216 35.38 -32.90 6.52
C GLU A 216 36.43 -33.95 6.17
N GLN A 217 36.64 -34.21 4.88
CA GLN A 217 37.70 -35.12 4.41
C GLN A 217 39.09 -34.65 4.85
N ARG A 218 39.37 -33.34 4.78
CA ARG A 218 40.65 -32.79 5.25
C ARG A 218 40.81 -32.99 6.76
N LEU A 219 39.77 -32.74 7.55
CA LEU A 219 39.78 -32.94 9.00
C LEU A 219 40.03 -34.40 9.37
N GLN A 220 39.37 -35.35 8.70
CA GLN A 220 39.61 -36.78 8.89
C GLN A 220 41.07 -37.14 8.59
N ALA A 221 41.60 -36.68 7.45
CA ALA A 221 42.99 -36.92 7.10
C ALA A 221 43.99 -36.27 8.10
N HIS A 222 43.66 -35.11 8.68
CA HIS A 222 44.45 -34.52 9.76
C HIS A 222 44.41 -35.36 11.04
N ALA A 223 43.24 -35.88 11.42
CA ALA A 223 43.08 -36.74 12.58
C ALA A 223 43.89 -38.04 12.45
N GLU A 224 43.82 -38.70 11.29
CA GLU A 224 44.62 -39.90 11.01
C GLU A 224 46.13 -39.62 11.09
N ARG A 225 46.59 -38.51 10.51
CA ARG A 225 48.01 -38.10 10.59
C ARG A 225 48.45 -37.86 12.02
N LEU A 226 47.61 -37.23 12.85
CA LEU A 226 47.88 -37.02 14.27
C LEU A 226 47.97 -38.33 15.03
N GLU A 227 47.06 -39.27 14.77
CA GLU A 227 47.07 -40.58 15.41
C GLU A 227 48.35 -41.37 15.06
N ILE A 228 48.75 -41.37 13.80
CA ILE A 228 50.01 -41.99 13.35
C ILE A 228 51.21 -41.34 14.05
N ALA A 229 51.25 -40.00 14.13
CA ALA A 229 52.33 -39.28 14.79
C ALA A 229 52.40 -39.62 16.31
N LEU A 230 51.25 -39.67 16.98
CA LEU A 230 51.15 -40.02 18.41
C LEU A 230 51.64 -41.46 18.69
N ARG A 231 51.31 -42.42 17.81
CA ARG A 231 51.79 -43.81 17.92
C ARG A 231 53.33 -43.93 17.81
N GLY A 232 53.98 -42.97 17.17
CA GLY A 232 55.44 -42.89 17.05
C GLY A 232 56.17 -42.38 18.30
N ILE A 233 55.44 -41.88 19.32
CA ILE A 233 56.05 -41.31 20.53
C ILE A 233 56.22 -42.42 21.59
N PRO A 234 57.47 -42.73 22.01
CA PRO A 234 57.75 -43.91 22.84
C PRO A 234 57.11 -43.91 24.25
N PHE A 235 56.71 -42.75 24.77
CA PHE A 235 56.11 -42.60 26.12
C PHE A 235 54.58 -42.64 26.16
N VAL A 236 53.89 -42.67 25.01
CA VAL A 236 52.41 -42.59 24.93
C VAL A 236 51.75 -43.98 24.98
N LYS A 237 52.52 -45.08 24.94
CA LYS A 237 52.01 -46.47 24.96
C LYS A 237 51.33 -46.93 26.26
N SER A 238 51.18 -46.08 27.28
CA SER A 238 50.72 -46.49 28.63
C SER A 238 49.30 -46.05 29.00
N ALA A 239 48.51 -45.47 28.09
CA ALA A 239 47.19 -44.95 28.45
C ALA A 239 46.11 -45.31 27.43
N TYR A 240 45.92 -46.60 27.16
CA TYR A 240 44.64 -47.26 26.84
C TYR A 240 44.73 -48.74 27.22
#